data_AF-A0A7V5FV59-F1
#
_entry.id   AF-A0A7V5FV59-F1
#
_cell.length_a   1.000
_cell.length_b   1.000
_cell.length_c   1.000
_cell.angle_alpha   90.00
_cell.angle_beta   90.00
_cell.angle_gamma   90.00
#
_symmetry.space_group_name_H-M   'P 1'
#
loop_
_entity.id
_entity.type
_entity.pdbx_description
1 polymer ?
#
loop_
_entity_poly.entity_id
_entity_poly.type
_entity_poly.pdbx_seq_one_letter_code
_entity_poly.pdbx_strand_id
1 'polypeptide(L)'
;RIACETCHGLHPHNNTPNLNDHTARVACETCHVPVFAKKKPTLVWWDWSTAGKFKENHKFIVKKDKLGKVSYHTKKGDLGWAKNVVPEYNWFNGVVTHVLAKDTIDDSRPVRMTILHGDRNDPKSRITPFKMLRGKQVYDAGNKTLVVPKLFGPKGSGAYWKDFDWQKSVAAGQEAAGYQFSGKVGFIETEYLRPVAHMIAPKEEALSCASCHSRDGRLKKLAGFYMPGRDRSINIDRIGWLSCLALLVLVGLHGAVRFITSKGRK
;
A
#
# COMPACT_ATOMS: atom_id res chain seq x y z
N ARG A 1 13.02 14.44 15.94
CA ARG A 1 11.98 13.75 15.13
C ARG A 1 10.89 13.32 16.09
N ILE A 2 9.63 13.66 15.84
CA ILE A 2 8.51 13.21 16.69
C ILE A 2 8.21 11.76 16.32
N ALA A 3 8.22 10.87 17.30
CA ALA A 3 7.95 9.45 17.13
C ALA A 3 7.24 8.90 18.38
N CYS A 4 6.52 7.79 18.25
CA CYS A 4 5.79 7.18 19.36
C CYS A 4 6.72 6.83 20.54
N GLU A 5 7.93 6.36 20.25
CA GLU A 5 8.88 5.90 21.26
C GLU A 5 9.43 7.03 22.12
N THR A 6 9.34 8.29 21.64
CA THR A 6 9.79 9.45 22.41
C THR A 6 8.98 9.63 23.69
N CYS A 7 7.68 9.29 23.66
CA CYS A 7 6.80 9.41 24.83
C CYS A 7 6.44 8.06 25.45
N HIS A 8 6.44 6.97 24.66
CA HIS A 8 5.96 5.66 25.10
C HIS A 8 7.07 4.59 25.24
N GLY A 9 8.30 4.90 24.82
CA GLY A 9 9.40 3.94 24.78
C GLY A 9 9.20 2.81 23.76
N LEU A 10 10.10 1.82 23.80
CA LEU A 10 10.08 0.64 22.91
C LEU A 10 9.33 -0.56 23.51
N HIS A 11 9.05 -0.54 24.81
CA HIS A 11 8.39 -1.65 25.51
C HIS A 11 7.11 -1.21 26.25
N PRO A 12 6.11 -0.63 25.56
CA PRO A 12 4.91 -0.10 26.22
C PRO A 12 3.90 -1.18 26.67
N HIS A 13 4.08 -2.46 26.28
CA HIS A 13 3.12 -3.53 26.54
C HIS A 13 3.55 -4.36 27.76
N ASN A 14 3.10 -3.96 28.95
CA ASN A 14 3.45 -4.65 30.21
C ASN A 14 2.81 -6.04 30.35
N ASN A 15 1.56 -6.19 29.89
CA ASN A 15 0.78 -7.43 30.07
C ASN A 15 0.99 -8.45 28.93
N THR A 16 1.62 -8.03 27.84
CA THR A 16 1.87 -8.85 26.64
C THR A 16 3.30 -8.60 26.14
N PRO A 17 4.33 -9.07 26.87
CA PRO A 17 5.73 -8.73 26.58
C PRO A 17 6.19 -9.09 25.16
N ASN A 18 5.61 -10.14 24.57
CA ASN A 18 5.88 -10.56 23.19
C ASN A 18 5.53 -9.48 22.14
N LEU A 19 4.60 -8.57 22.44
CA LEU A 19 4.32 -7.42 21.55
C LEU A 19 5.45 -6.41 21.53
N ASN A 20 6.27 -6.34 22.59
CA ASN A 20 7.39 -5.42 22.62
C ASN A 20 8.49 -5.84 21.64
N ASP A 21 8.70 -7.16 21.44
CA ASP A 21 9.66 -7.67 20.45
C ASP A 21 9.28 -7.26 19.01
N HIS A 22 7.98 -7.10 18.74
CA HIS A 22 7.51 -6.68 17.42
C HIS A 22 7.98 -5.26 17.08
N THR A 23 8.19 -4.39 18.08
CA THR A 23 8.60 -2.99 17.84
C THR A 23 9.96 -2.88 17.14
N ALA A 24 10.78 -3.94 17.19
CA ALA A 24 12.03 -4.01 16.44
C ALA A 24 11.81 -4.01 14.92
N ARG A 25 10.67 -4.56 14.44
CA ARG A 25 10.40 -4.79 13.01
C ARG A 25 9.07 -4.23 12.53
N VAL A 26 8.20 -3.80 13.42
CA VAL A 26 6.85 -3.30 13.13
C VAL A 26 6.69 -1.93 13.76
N ALA A 27 6.37 -0.92 12.94
CA ALA A 27 6.11 0.42 13.43
C ALA A 27 4.83 0.45 14.28
N CYS A 28 4.78 1.30 15.31
CA CYS A 28 3.62 1.40 16.21
C CYS A 28 2.31 1.64 15.42
N GLU A 29 2.36 2.48 14.40
CA GLU A 29 1.23 2.83 13.56
C GLU A 29 0.67 1.64 12.77
N THR A 30 1.49 0.63 12.46
CA THR A 30 1.04 -0.60 11.78
C THR A 30 -0.04 -1.30 12.61
N CYS A 31 0.17 -1.42 13.93
CA CYS A 31 -0.79 -2.05 14.83
C CYS A 31 -1.89 -1.08 15.29
N HIS A 32 -1.54 0.19 15.48
CA HIS A 32 -2.42 1.17 16.10
C HIS A 32 -3.24 2.02 15.13
N VAL A 33 -3.01 1.91 13.81
CA VAL A 33 -3.88 2.52 12.78
C VAL A 33 -4.50 1.43 11.90
N PRO A 34 -5.48 0.66 12.42
CA PRO A 34 -6.08 -0.46 11.68
C PRO A 34 -6.78 0.00 10.40
N VAL A 35 -7.38 1.20 10.42
CA VAL A 35 -7.99 1.88 9.28
C VAL A 35 -7.81 3.40 9.39
N PHE A 36 -7.69 4.07 8.24
CA PHE A 36 -7.75 5.52 8.11
C PHE A 36 -9.01 5.98 7.38
N ALA A 37 -9.21 7.29 7.25
CA ALA A 37 -10.43 7.87 6.66
C ALA A 37 -11.70 7.42 7.42
N LYS A 38 -11.63 7.38 8.76
CA LYS A 38 -12.70 6.89 9.66
C LYS A 38 -14.02 7.64 9.51
N LYS A 39 -13.95 8.98 9.35
CA LYS A 39 -15.13 9.85 9.27
C LYS A 39 -15.41 10.35 7.86
N LYS A 40 -14.39 10.86 7.15
CA LYS A 40 -14.52 11.42 5.79
C LYS A 40 -13.85 10.50 4.76
N PRO A 41 -14.52 10.15 3.64
CA PRO A 41 -13.90 9.41 2.56
C PRO A 41 -12.67 10.14 2.00
N THR A 42 -11.71 9.37 1.51
CA THR A 42 -10.45 9.86 0.95
C THR A 42 -10.29 9.37 -0.49
N LEU A 43 -9.63 10.17 -1.32
CA LEU A 43 -9.33 9.81 -2.71
C LEU A 43 -8.30 8.67 -2.72
N VAL A 44 -8.62 7.60 -3.45
CA VAL A 44 -7.75 6.42 -3.64
C VAL A 44 -7.47 6.13 -5.12
N TRP A 45 -8.25 6.74 -6.01
CA TRP A 45 -8.07 6.67 -7.46
C TRP A 45 -8.32 8.03 -8.11
N TRP A 46 -7.48 8.44 -9.07
CA TRP A 46 -7.72 9.62 -9.89
C TRP A 46 -7.26 9.40 -11.33
N ASP A 47 -8.20 9.28 -12.27
CA ASP A 47 -7.93 9.12 -13.69
C ASP A 47 -8.23 10.41 -14.46
N TRP A 48 -7.17 11.12 -14.86
CA TRP A 48 -7.26 12.33 -15.69
C TRP A 48 -7.46 12.04 -17.18
N SER A 49 -7.22 10.80 -17.65
CA SER A 49 -7.36 10.47 -19.07
C SER A 49 -8.79 10.50 -19.55
N THR A 50 -9.75 10.47 -18.63
CA THR A 50 -11.18 10.57 -18.95
C THR A 50 -11.74 11.99 -18.86
N ALA A 51 -10.92 12.96 -18.46
CA ALA A 51 -11.31 14.37 -18.39
C ALA A 51 -11.66 14.92 -19.80
N GLY A 52 -12.48 15.97 -19.84
CA GLY A 52 -12.91 16.61 -21.09
C GLY A 52 -14.20 16.07 -21.69
N LYS A 53 -14.91 15.12 -21.05
CA LYS A 53 -16.25 14.72 -21.51
C LYS A 53 -17.32 15.70 -21.01
N PHE A 54 -18.21 16.10 -21.91
CA PHE A 54 -19.31 17.05 -21.68
C PHE A 54 -20.67 16.38 -21.85
N LYS A 55 -21.73 17.03 -21.34
CA LYS A 55 -23.10 16.72 -21.76
C LYS A 55 -23.33 17.22 -23.20
N GLU A 56 -24.40 16.75 -23.85
CA GLU A 56 -24.77 17.13 -25.22
C GLU A 56 -24.83 18.67 -25.43
N ASN A 57 -25.23 19.43 -24.41
CA ASN A 57 -25.29 20.89 -24.45
C ASN A 57 -24.00 21.60 -24.00
N HIS A 58 -22.83 20.94 -24.09
CA HIS A 58 -21.52 21.47 -23.67
C HIS A 58 -21.44 21.88 -22.18
N LYS A 59 -22.41 21.47 -21.33
CA LYS A 59 -22.33 21.69 -19.89
C LYS A 59 -21.39 20.69 -19.23
N PHE A 60 -20.76 21.13 -18.14
CA PHE A 60 -19.95 20.24 -17.31
C PHE A 60 -20.80 19.11 -16.72
N ILE A 61 -20.23 17.92 -16.72
CA ILE A 61 -20.73 16.76 -16.00
C ILE A 61 -20.10 16.79 -14.61
N VAL A 62 -20.94 16.61 -13.59
CA VAL A 62 -20.53 16.28 -12.23
C VAL A 62 -21.36 15.08 -11.80
N LYS A 63 -20.71 13.95 -11.54
CA LYS A 63 -21.35 12.74 -11.00
C LYS A 63 -20.86 12.50 -9.59
N LYS A 64 -21.71 11.92 -8.74
CA LYS A 64 -21.35 11.52 -7.39
C LYS A 64 -21.44 10.00 -7.24
N ASP A 65 -20.59 9.43 -6.40
CA ASP A 65 -20.67 8.03 -5.99
C ASP A 65 -21.67 7.83 -4.83
N LYS A 66 -21.79 6.57 -4.38
CA LYS A 66 -22.60 6.17 -3.22
C LYS A 66 -22.14 6.79 -1.90
N LEU A 67 -20.92 7.32 -1.82
CA LEU A 67 -20.39 8.04 -0.65
C LEU A 67 -20.65 9.55 -0.74
N GLY A 68 -21.40 10.00 -1.75
CA GLY A 68 -21.69 11.41 -2.00
C GLY A 68 -20.50 12.23 -2.49
N LYS A 69 -19.39 11.57 -2.87
CA LYS A 69 -18.19 12.21 -3.39
C LYS A 69 -18.22 12.29 -4.90
N VAL A 70 -17.58 13.32 -5.47
CA VAL A 70 -17.53 13.48 -6.92
C VAL A 70 -16.77 12.30 -7.51
N SER A 71 -17.45 11.48 -8.30
CA SER A 71 -16.91 10.28 -8.95
C SER A 71 -16.46 10.55 -10.38
N TYR A 72 -17.01 11.58 -11.01
CA TYR A 72 -16.53 12.12 -12.27
C TYR A 72 -16.76 13.63 -12.31
N HIS A 73 -15.80 14.36 -12.87
CA HIS A 73 -15.95 15.77 -13.18
C HIS A 73 -15.29 16.10 -14.52
N THR A 74 -15.96 16.85 -15.41
CA THR A 74 -15.41 17.19 -16.74
C THR A 74 -13.98 17.74 -16.68
N LYS A 75 -13.69 18.63 -15.73
CA LYS A 75 -12.34 19.19 -15.51
C LYS A 75 -11.29 18.24 -14.92
N LYS A 76 -11.67 17.10 -14.34
CA LYS A 76 -10.77 16.28 -13.50
C LYS A 76 -10.77 14.79 -13.88
N GLY A 77 -11.68 14.34 -14.72
CA GLY A 77 -11.84 12.93 -15.06
C GLY A 77 -12.53 12.14 -13.95
N ASP A 78 -12.22 10.85 -13.85
CA ASP A 78 -12.81 9.92 -12.89
C ASP A 78 -12.05 9.93 -11.55
N LEU A 79 -12.79 9.83 -10.45
CA LEU A 79 -12.27 9.87 -9.09
C LEU A 79 -12.88 8.72 -8.28
N GLY A 80 -12.03 7.93 -7.63
CA GLY A 80 -12.45 6.86 -6.72
C GLY A 80 -12.19 7.22 -5.27
N TRP A 81 -13.20 6.98 -4.43
CA TRP A 81 -13.18 7.31 -3.01
C TRP A 81 -13.41 6.08 -2.15
N ALA A 82 -12.78 6.07 -0.99
CA ALA A 82 -12.98 5.02 0.01
C ALA A 82 -13.02 5.61 1.42
N LYS A 83 -13.73 4.91 2.33
CA LYS A 83 -13.86 5.23 3.75
C LYS A 83 -13.42 4.01 4.56
N ASN A 84 -12.92 4.21 5.78
CA ASN A 84 -12.39 3.12 6.64
C ASN A 84 -11.34 2.27 5.89
N VAL A 85 -10.38 2.95 5.27
CA VAL A 85 -9.42 2.32 4.36
C VAL A 85 -8.34 1.61 5.17
N VAL A 86 -8.05 0.38 4.79
CA VAL A 86 -6.94 -0.41 5.31
C VAL A 86 -5.63 0.09 4.68
N PRO A 87 -4.59 0.41 5.48
CA PRO A 87 -3.29 0.78 4.92
C PRO A 87 -2.63 -0.33 4.10
N GLU A 88 -1.79 0.05 3.14
CA GLU A 88 -0.81 -0.87 2.56
C GLU A 88 0.46 -0.87 3.41
N TYR A 89 1.06 -2.03 3.63
CA TYR A 89 2.20 -2.19 4.51
C TYR A 89 3.46 -2.44 3.69
N ASN A 90 4.52 -1.71 3.99
CA ASN A 90 5.82 -1.82 3.32
C ASN A 90 6.96 -1.78 4.34
N TRP A 91 8.09 -2.42 4.02
CA TRP A 91 9.34 -2.16 4.71
C TRP A 91 9.77 -0.71 4.45
N PHE A 92 10.21 -0.03 5.50
CA PHE A 92 10.56 1.37 5.42
C PHE A 92 11.61 1.74 6.48
N ASN A 93 12.71 2.34 6.04
CA ASN A 93 13.79 2.80 6.92
C ASN A 93 13.75 4.31 7.24
N GLY A 94 12.70 5.01 6.79
CA GLY A 94 12.56 6.45 6.99
C GLY A 94 13.01 7.29 5.81
N VAL A 95 13.61 6.71 4.76
CA VAL A 95 14.08 7.42 3.57
C VAL A 95 13.10 7.24 2.42
N VAL A 96 12.73 8.36 1.80
CA VAL A 96 11.83 8.41 0.64
C VAL A 96 12.52 9.15 -0.48
N THR A 97 12.46 8.60 -1.70
CA THR A 97 12.80 9.32 -2.92
C THR A 97 11.53 9.58 -3.72
N HIS A 98 11.44 10.75 -4.33
CA HIS A 98 10.34 11.13 -5.20
C HIS A 98 10.81 11.21 -6.63
N VAL A 99 9.95 10.79 -7.56
CA VAL A 99 10.14 11.10 -8.99
C VAL A 99 9.93 12.60 -9.17
N LEU A 100 10.93 13.26 -9.75
CA LEU A 100 10.94 14.68 -10.05
C LEU A 100 10.56 14.94 -11.51
N ALA A 101 10.21 16.18 -11.84
CA ALA A 101 9.77 16.56 -13.19
C ALA A 101 10.86 16.36 -14.28
N LYS A 102 12.13 16.33 -13.90
CA LYS A 102 13.26 16.08 -14.82
C LYS A 102 13.63 14.60 -14.95
N ASP A 103 13.06 13.74 -14.11
CA ASP A 103 13.44 12.33 -14.11
C ASP A 103 12.75 11.61 -15.27
N THR A 104 13.53 10.81 -15.99
CA THR A 104 12.99 9.88 -16.97
C THR A 104 12.30 8.72 -16.25
N ILE A 105 11.11 8.36 -16.72
CA ILE A 105 10.30 7.28 -16.18
C ILE A 105 10.27 6.06 -17.11
N ASP A 106 10.11 4.89 -16.51
CA ASP A 106 9.78 3.65 -17.22
C ASP A 106 8.26 3.59 -17.46
N ASP A 107 7.87 3.79 -18.70
CA ASP A 107 6.48 3.89 -19.13
C ASP A 107 5.82 2.54 -19.49
N SER A 108 6.53 1.42 -19.29
CA SER A 108 6.01 0.06 -19.51
C SER A 108 5.16 -0.47 -18.35
N ARG A 109 5.17 0.22 -17.21
CA ARG A 109 4.49 -0.17 -15.96
C ARG A 109 4.00 1.06 -15.20
N PRO A 110 3.13 0.88 -14.18
CA PRO A 110 2.75 1.99 -13.30
C PRO A 110 3.98 2.64 -12.65
N VAL A 111 4.07 3.96 -12.74
CA VAL A 111 5.18 4.74 -12.19
C VAL A 111 4.96 4.97 -10.70
N ARG A 112 5.87 4.46 -9.89
CA ARG A 112 5.85 4.71 -8.45
C ARG A 112 6.50 6.06 -8.14
N MET A 113 5.67 7.07 -7.93
CA MET A 113 6.11 8.45 -7.66
C MET A 113 6.78 8.60 -6.28
N THR A 114 6.45 7.71 -5.35
CA THR A 114 7.08 7.65 -4.02
C THR A 114 7.81 6.34 -3.87
N ILE A 115 9.14 6.38 -3.92
CA ILE A 115 10.01 5.23 -3.72
C ILE A 115 10.34 5.15 -2.23
N LEU A 116 9.85 4.10 -1.58
CA LEU A 116 10.14 3.79 -0.18
C LEU A 116 11.44 2.98 -0.12
N HIS A 117 12.39 3.42 0.71
CA HIS A 117 13.63 2.70 0.93
C HIS A 117 13.55 1.82 2.17
N GLY A 118 14.38 0.79 2.17
CA GLY A 118 14.44 -0.20 3.23
C GLY A 118 13.84 -1.53 2.83
N ASP A 119 14.33 -2.58 3.48
CA ASP A 119 13.91 -3.96 3.27
C ASP A 119 14.04 -4.73 4.59
N ARG A 120 13.74 -6.02 4.58
CA ARG A 120 13.81 -6.84 5.79
C ARG A 120 15.21 -6.91 6.42
N ASN A 121 16.26 -6.92 5.62
CA ASN A 121 17.64 -7.09 6.07
C ASN A 121 18.21 -5.78 6.61
N ASP A 122 17.62 -4.63 6.24
CA ASP A 122 17.97 -3.35 6.81
C ASP A 122 17.53 -3.28 8.30
N PRO A 123 18.47 -3.12 9.26
CA PRO A 123 18.15 -3.07 10.69
C PRO A 123 17.36 -1.83 11.09
N LYS A 124 17.36 -0.77 10.27
CA LYS A 124 16.56 0.45 10.49
C LYS A 124 15.14 0.32 9.91
N SER A 125 14.89 -0.71 9.10
CA SER A 125 13.60 -0.89 8.45
C SER A 125 12.58 -1.53 9.37
N ARG A 126 11.38 -0.94 9.35
CA ARG A 126 10.18 -1.50 9.98
C ARG A 126 9.05 -1.58 8.99
N ILE A 127 8.11 -2.49 9.25
CA ILE A 127 6.85 -2.57 8.53
C ILE A 127 6.00 -1.38 8.96
N THR A 128 5.68 -0.50 8.00
CA THR A 128 4.99 0.78 8.23
C THR A 128 3.73 0.86 7.36
N PRO A 129 2.63 1.49 7.85
CA PRO A 129 1.40 1.64 7.09
C PRO A 129 1.45 2.88 6.17
N PHE A 130 0.94 2.72 4.95
CA PHE A 130 0.86 3.77 3.94
C PHE A 130 -0.55 3.89 3.36
N LYS A 131 -0.96 5.12 3.10
CA LYS A 131 -2.05 5.40 2.18
C LYS A 131 -1.48 5.29 0.76
N MET A 132 -2.12 4.48 -0.06
CA MET A 132 -1.87 4.43 -1.49
C MET A 132 -2.91 5.28 -2.24
N LEU A 133 -2.44 6.17 -3.12
CA LEU A 133 -3.24 6.82 -4.15
C LEU A 133 -2.74 6.31 -5.50
N ARG A 134 -3.64 5.70 -6.28
CA ARG A 134 -3.37 5.31 -7.66
C ARG A 134 -4.07 6.25 -8.62
N GLY A 135 -3.69 6.24 -9.89
CA GLY A 135 -4.38 7.05 -10.88
C GLY A 135 -3.73 7.01 -12.24
N LYS A 136 -4.30 7.75 -13.19
CA LYS A 136 -3.69 8.04 -14.49
C LYS A 136 -3.52 9.54 -14.63
N GLN A 137 -2.31 9.97 -14.96
CA GLN A 137 -2.00 11.38 -15.17
C GLN A 137 -1.36 11.60 -16.53
N VAL A 138 -1.48 12.83 -17.03
CA VAL A 138 -0.80 13.24 -18.25
C VAL A 138 0.71 13.20 -18.01
N TYR A 139 1.47 12.78 -19.03
CA TYR A 139 2.93 12.81 -19.06
C TYR A 139 3.43 13.17 -20.46
N ASP A 140 4.71 13.51 -20.57
CA ASP A 140 5.37 13.76 -21.84
C ASP A 140 5.84 12.41 -22.41
N ALA A 141 5.14 11.93 -23.44
CA ALA A 141 5.38 10.62 -24.04
C ALA A 141 6.64 10.57 -24.92
N GLY A 142 7.13 11.73 -25.40
CA GLY A 142 8.38 11.76 -26.16
C GLY A 142 9.59 11.77 -25.25
N ASN A 143 9.58 12.60 -24.20
CA ASN A 143 10.68 12.69 -23.24
C ASN A 143 10.61 11.62 -22.14
N LYS A 144 9.48 10.92 -22.01
CA LYS A 144 9.19 9.98 -20.93
C LYS A 144 9.41 10.62 -19.57
N THR A 145 8.78 11.76 -19.33
CA THR A 145 8.86 12.49 -18.05
C THR A 145 7.47 12.84 -17.56
N LEU A 146 7.31 12.95 -16.24
CA LEU A 146 6.10 13.54 -15.66
C LEU A 146 6.07 15.03 -15.96
N VAL A 147 4.87 15.57 -16.18
CA VAL A 147 4.69 16.98 -16.60
C VAL A 147 4.05 17.81 -15.51
N VAL A 148 4.26 19.12 -15.59
CA VAL A 148 3.56 20.12 -14.77
C VAL A 148 2.51 20.80 -15.66
N PRO A 149 1.26 20.32 -15.71
CA PRO A 149 0.26 20.92 -16.59
C PRO A 149 -0.29 22.23 -16.01
N LYS A 150 -0.57 23.19 -16.89
CA LYS A 150 -1.29 24.41 -16.51
C LYS A 150 -2.78 24.14 -16.38
N LEU A 151 -3.28 24.01 -15.15
CA LEU A 151 -4.70 23.74 -14.91
C LEU A 151 -5.58 25.01 -14.85
N PHE A 152 -5.01 26.14 -14.43
CA PHE A 152 -5.73 27.36 -14.11
C PHE A 152 -5.30 28.55 -15.00
N GLY A 153 -6.27 29.40 -15.36
CA GLY A 153 -6.06 30.58 -16.19
C GLY A 153 -7.31 30.97 -16.99
N PRO A 154 -7.28 32.09 -17.72
CA PRO A 154 -8.33 32.46 -18.66
C PRO A 154 -8.37 31.53 -19.89
N LYS A 155 -9.46 31.55 -20.64
CA LYS A 155 -9.59 30.79 -21.89
C LYS A 155 -8.55 31.28 -22.90
N GLY A 156 -7.89 30.36 -23.60
CA GLY A 156 -6.81 30.62 -24.54
C GLY A 156 -5.41 30.68 -23.91
N SER A 157 -5.30 30.63 -22.58
CA SER A 157 -4.00 30.70 -21.89
C SER A 157 -3.25 29.36 -21.76
N GLY A 158 -3.80 28.30 -22.35
CA GLY A 158 -3.35 26.92 -22.17
C GLY A 158 -3.92 26.27 -20.90
N ALA A 159 -4.80 26.94 -20.15
CA ALA A 159 -5.34 26.40 -18.92
C ALA A 159 -6.34 25.26 -19.18
N TYR A 160 -6.00 24.03 -18.77
CA TYR A 160 -6.82 22.84 -19.06
C TYR A 160 -8.29 22.99 -18.62
N TRP A 161 -8.57 23.63 -17.47
CA TRP A 161 -9.94 23.79 -16.98
C TRP A 161 -10.80 24.81 -17.74
N LYS A 162 -10.23 25.51 -18.73
CA LYS A 162 -10.93 26.39 -19.65
C LYS A 162 -10.84 25.90 -21.10
N ASP A 163 -9.66 25.41 -21.49
CA ASP A 163 -9.34 25.09 -22.88
C ASP A 163 -9.55 23.61 -23.21
N PHE A 164 -9.52 22.74 -22.19
CA PHE A 164 -9.68 21.28 -22.32
C PHE A 164 -8.73 20.63 -23.34
N ASP A 165 -7.55 21.22 -23.53
CA ASP A 165 -6.49 20.78 -24.42
C ASP A 165 -5.25 20.42 -23.59
N TRP A 166 -4.92 19.12 -23.54
CA TRP A 166 -3.78 18.65 -22.77
C TRP A 166 -2.44 19.07 -23.35
N GLN A 167 -2.31 19.13 -24.68
CA GLN A 167 -1.05 19.50 -25.31
C GLN A 167 -0.72 20.97 -25.04
N LYS A 168 -1.71 21.87 -25.14
CA LYS A 168 -1.55 23.28 -24.76
C LYS A 168 -1.28 23.47 -23.27
N SER A 169 -1.95 22.69 -22.42
CA SER A 169 -1.76 22.72 -20.97
C SER A 169 -0.37 22.28 -20.53
N VAL A 170 0.14 21.20 -21.13
CA VAL A 170 1.49 20.73 -20.86
C VAL A 170 2.53 21.69 -21.43
N ALA A 171 2.36 22.19 -22.66
CA ALA A 171 3.28 23.16 -23.25
C ALA A 171 3.42 24.41 -22.37
N ALA A 172 2.29 25.06 -22.03
CA ALA A 172 2.30 26.27 -21.22
C ALA A 172 2.80 26.05 -19.78
N GLY A 173 2.53 24.86 -19.21
CA GLY A 173 2.97 24.52 -17.86
C GLY A 173 4.46 24.20 -17.77
N GLN A 174 4.99 23.45 -18.75
CA GLN A 174 6.42 23.14 -18.83
C GLN A 174 7.25 24.40 -19.12
N GLU A 175 6.78 25.26 -20.05
CA GLU A 175 7.43 26.55 -20.33
C GLU A 175 7.54 27.41 -19.06
N ALA A 176 6.44 27.57 -18.33
CA ALA A 176 6.43 28.32 -17.07
C ALA A 176 7.34 27.71 -15.98
N ALA A 177 7.56 26.40 -16.02
CA ALA A 177 8.42 25.68 -15.08
C ALA A 177 9.89 25.57 -15.55
N GLY A 178 10.23 26.08 -16.74
CA GLY A 178 11.57 25.96 -17.32
C GLY A 178 11.94 24.55 -17.77
N TYR A 179 10.95 23.75 -18.18
CA TYR A 179 11.12 22.39 -18.66
C TYR A 179 10.82 22.27 -20.16
N GLN A 180 11.49 21.34 -20.83
CA GLN A 180 11.22 21.04 -22.23
C GLN A 180 9.97 20.16 -22.36
N PHE A 181 9.21 20.36 -23.43
CA PHE A 181 8.08 19.51 -23.80
C PHE A 181 8.33 18.96 -25.20
N SER A 182 8.21 17.64 -25.38
CA SER A 182 8.44 17.00 -26.67
C SER A 182 7.34 17.28 -27.71
N GLY A 183 6.23 17.91 -27.30
CA GLY A 183 5.03 18.05 -28.11
C GLY A 183 4.08 16.85 -28.07
N LYS A 184 4.43 15.74 -27.39
CA LYS A 184 3.61 14.52 -27.34
C LYS A 184 3.12 14.26 -25.92
N VAL A 185 1.80 14.30 -25.73
CA VAL A 185 1.19 13.90 -24.46
C VAL A 185 0.77 12.43 -24.50
N GLY A 186 0.88 11.76 -23.36
CA GLY A 186 0.26 10.47 -23.11
C GLY A 186 -0.39 10.46 -21.72
N PHE A 187 -0.99 9.33 -21.35
CA PHE A 187 -1.46 9.07 -19.99
C PHE A 187 -0.78 7.84 -19.43
N ILE A 188 -0.34 7.93 -18.18
CA ILE A 188 0.35 6.84 -17.51
C ILE A 188 -0.22 6.59 -16.13
N GLU A 189 -0.26 5.32 -15.74
CA GLU A 189 -0.62 4.92 -14.39
C GLU A 189 0.47 5.33 -13.40
N THR A 190 0.05 5.86 -12.26
CA THR A 190 0.96 6.28 -11.19
C THR A 190 0.48 5.76 -9.85
N GLU A 191 1.46 5.58 -8.96
CA GLU A 191 1.25 5.19 -7.57
C GLU A 191 1.98 6.15 -6.65
N TYR A 192 1.24 6.74 -5.70
CA TYR A 192 1.76 7.66 -4.71
C TYR A 192 1.46 7.14 -3.30
N LEU A 193 2.53 6.81 -2.57
CA LEU A 193 2.44 6.38 -1.18
C LEU A 193 2.65 7.56 -0.24
N ARG A 194 1.87 7.60 0.83
CA ARG A 194 2.06 8.54 1.95
C ARG A 194 2.00 7.79 3.28
N PRO A 195 2.96 7.96 4.20
CA PRO A 195 2.89 7.36 5.52
C PRO A 195 1.60 7.72 6.25
N VAL A 196 1.03 6.74 6.97
CA VAL A 196 -0.13 6.96 7.85
C VAL A 196 0.38 7.08 9.28
N ALA A 197 0.46 8.32 9.78
CA ALA A 197 1.01 8.64 11.10
C ALA A 197 -0.02 9.16 12.12
N HIS A 198 -1.32 9.16 11.77
CA HIS A 198 -2.39 9.72 12.59
C HIS A 198 -3.59 8.75 12.64
N MET A 199 -4.63 9.12 13.40
CA MET A 199 -5.81 8.28 13.63
C MET A 199 -5.52 7.00 14.44
N ILE A 200 -4.52 7.08 15.33
CA ILE A 200 -4.23 6.09 16.38
C ILE A 200 -5.56 5.70 17.04
N ALA A 201 -5.89 4.42 16.97
CA ALA A 201 -7.11 3.87 17.55
C ALA A 201 -6.92 3.61 19.05
N PRO A 202 -8.01 3.53 19.82
CA PRO A 202 -7.97 2.98 21.18
C PRO A 202 -7.27 1.61 21.20
N LYS A 203 -6.64 1.26 22.32
CA LYS A 203 -5.84 0.02 22.44
C LYS A 203 -6.67 -1.24 22.17
N GLU A 204 -7.96 -1.21 22.48
CA GLU A 204 -8.93 -2.29 22.26
C GLU A 204 -9.22 -2.53 20.76
N GLU A 205 -8.96 -1.52 19.92
CA GLU A 205 -9.12 -1.58 18.47
C GLU A 205 -7.79 -1.83 17.73
N ALA A 206 -6.68 -1.96 18.46
CA ALA A 206 -5.39 -2.29 17.87
C ALA A 206 -5.45 -3.66 17.18
N LEU A 207 -4.63 -3.85 16.14
CA LEU A 207 -4.59 -5.11 15.41
C LEU A 207 -4.20 -6.27 16.33
N SER A 208 -5.00 -7.34 16.29
CA SER A 208 -4.70 -8.60 16.96
C SER A 208 -3.65 -9.42 16.21
N CYS A 209 -3.08 -10.44 16.86
CA CYS A 209 -2.11 -11.36 16.24
C CYS A 209 -2.63 -11.95 14.92
N ALA A 210 -3.88 -12.44 14.93
CA ALA A 210 -4.52 -13.05 13.75
C ALA A 210 -4.71 -12.07 12.59
N SER A 211 -4.75 -10.76 12.86
CA SER A 211 -4.83 -9.73 11.81
C SER A 211 -3.62 -9.78 10.87
N CYS A 212 -2.44 -10.15 11.37
CA CYS A 212 -1.20 -10.20 10.60
C CYS A 212 -0.78 -11.63 10.26
N HIS A 213 -0.88 -12.53 11.23
CA HIS A 213 -0.40 -13.92 11.14
C HIS A 213 -1.36 -14.87 10.43
N SER A 214 -2.51 -14.40 9.94
CA SER A 214 -3.37 -15.20 9.06
C SER A 214 -2.89 -15.14 7.61
N ARG A 215 -3.21 -16.19 6.83
CA ARG A 215 -2.87 -16.27 5.39
C ARG A 215 -3.37 -15.09 4.58
N ASP A 216 -4.60 -14.67 4.86
CA ASP A 216 -5.24 -13.51 4.26
C ASP A 216 -5.14 -12.23 5.12
N GLY A 217 -4.15 -12.19 6.02
CA GLY A 217 -3.91 -11.07 6.92
C GLY A 217 -3.38 -9.81 6.26
N ARG A 218 -3.19 -8.77 7.07
CA ARG A 218 -2.69 -7.44 6.69
C ARG A 218 -1.38 -7.51 5.90
N LEU A 219 -0.50 -8.42 6.29
CA LEU A 219 0.87 -8.50 5.77
C LEU A 219 1.01 -9.51 4.63
N LYS A 220 -0.08 -10.02 4.06
CA LYS A 220 -0.03 -11.09 3.03
C LYS A 220 0.78 -10.75 1.77
N LYS A 221 0.94 -9.46 1.44
CA LYS A 221 1.75 -9.01 0.30
C LYS A 221 3.26 -8.93 0.59
N LEU A 222 3.66 -9.00 1.86
CA LEU A 222 5.07 -8.96 2.23
C LEU A 222 5.67 -10.36 2.18
N ALA A 223 6.71 -10.53 1.38
CA ALA A 223 7.40 -11.79 1.18
C ALA A 223 8.86 -11.72 1.67
N GLY A 224 9.62 -12.80 1.45
CA GLY A 224 11.04 -12.87 1.80
C GLY A 224 11.29 -13.18 3.28
N PHE A 225 10.28 -13.65 4.02
CA PHE A 225 10.42 -14.12 5.40
C PHE A 225 9.35 -15.10 5.81
N TYR A 226 9.68 -15.92 6.82
CA TYR A 226 8.74 -16.80 7.47
C TYR A 226 7.98 -16.04 8.57
N MET A 227 6.65 -16.06 8.47
CA MET A 227 5.73 -15.53 9.46
C MET A 227 4.92 -16.69 10.06
N PRO A 228 5.04 -16.93 11.38
CA PRO A 228 4.25 -17.97 12.05
C PRO A 228 2.75 -17.83 11.77
N GLY A 229 2.06 -18.94 11.51
CA GLY A 229 0.63 -18.98 11.19
C GLY A 229 0.27 -18.63 9.73
N ARG A 230 0.99 -17.69 9.10
CA ARG A 230 0.76 -17.30 7.71
C ARG A 230 1.47 -18.24 6.76
N ASP A 231 2.76 -18.44 6.98
CA ASP A 231 3.63 -19.20 6.10
C ASP A 231 3.75 -20.63 6.57
N ARG A 232 3.83 -21.57 5.63
CA ARG A 232 4.09 -22.99 5.90
C ARG A 232 4.90 -23.60 4.78
N SER A 233 5.62 -24.66 5.11
CA SER A 233 6.28 -25.50 4.11
C SER A 233 5.57 -26.84 4.05
N ILE A 234 4.85 -27.09 2.95
CA ILE A 234 4.07 -28.32 2.76
C ILE A 234 4.95 -29.57 2.90
N ASN A 235 6.20 -29.51 2.45
CA ASN A 235 7.12 -30.62 2.54
C ASN A 235 7.57 -30.88 3.98
N ILE A 236 7.88 -29.82 4.74
CA ILE A 236 8.22 -29.95 6.16
C ILE A 236 7.01 -30.45 6.95
N ASP A 237 5.82 -29.91 6.68
CA ASP A 237 4.58 -30.36 7.31
C ASP A 237 4.34 -31.85 7.05
N ARG A 238 4.51 -32.31 5.80
CA ARG A 238 4.37 -33.73 5.43
C ARG A 238 5.38 -34.61 6.16
N ILE A 239 6.66 -34.23 6.15
CA ILE A 239 7.72 -34.97 6.86
C ILE A 239 7.42 -35.03 8.35
N GLY A 240 6.98 -33.92 8.95
CA GLY A 240 6.59 -33.85 10.35
C GLY A 240 5.44 -34.82 10.68
N TRP A 241 4.36 -34.80 9.90
CA TRP A 241 3.22 -35.71 10.09
C TRP A 241 3.58 -37.18 9.87
N LEU A 242 4.41 -37.48 8.86
CA LEU A 242 4.92 -38.84 8.63
C LEU A 242 5.79 -39.32 9.80
N SER A 243 6.61 -38.44 10.38
CA SER A 243 7.44 -38.75 11.55
C SER A 243 6.58 -39.02 12.79
N CYS A 244 5.54 -38.21 13.02
CA CYS A 244 4.56 -38.44 14.09
C CYS A 244 3.87 -39.80 13.93
N LEU A 245 3.44 -40.14 12.71
CA LEU A 245 2.82 -41.43 12.42
C LEU A 245 3.80 -42.60 12.65
N ALA A 246 5.04 -42.47 12.19
CA ALA A 246 6.07 -43.50 12.38
C ALA A 246 6.37 -43.74 13.87
N LEU A 247 6.46 -42.68 14.67
CA LEU A 247 6.64 -42.77 16.13
C LEU A 247 5.44 -43.44 16.81
N LEU A 248 4.21 -43.08 16.40
CA LEU A 248 3.00 -43.70 16.94
C LEU A 248 2.95 -45.21 16.65
N VAL A 249 3.32 -45.62 15.43
CA VAL A 249 3.43 -47.04 15.07
C VAL A 249 4.50 -47.74 15.89
N LEU A 250 5.69 -47.15 16.04
CA LEU A 250 6.79 -47.74 16.81
C LEU A 250 6.42 -47.95 18.29
N VAL A 251 5.83 -46.94 18.92
CA VAL A 251 5.37 -47.03 20.32
C VAL A 251 4.25 -48.05 20.46
N GLY A 252 3.32 -48.10 19.51
CA GLY A 252 2.26 -49.10 19.46
C GLY A 252 2.79 -50.53 19.35
N LEU A 253 3.75 -50.76 18.44
CA LEU A 253 4.43 -52.06 18.28
C LEU A 253 5.18 -52.46 19.55
N HIS A 254 5.93 -51.54 20.15
CA HIS A 254 6.64 -51.81 21.41
C HIS A 254 5.66 -52.15 22.54
N GLY A 255 4.52 -51.44 22.63
CA GLY A 255 3.45 -51.76 23.58
C GLY A 255 2.83 -53.15 23.35
N ALA A 256 2.56 -53.51 22.09
CA ALA A 256 2.02 -54.82 21.72
C ALA A 256 3.00 -55.96 22.06
N VAL A 257 4.29 -55.78 21.75
CA VAL A 257 5.36 -56.74 22.13
C VAL A 257 5.41 -56.93 23.64
N ARG A 258 5.35 -55.85 24.43
CA ARG A 258 5.29 -55.93 25.89
C ARG A 258 4.09 -56.71 26.40
N PHE A 259 2.91 -56.50 25.81
CA PHE A 259 1.68 -57.20 26.21
C PHE A 259 1.72 -58.70 25.89
N ILE A 260 2.25 -59.08 24.72
CA ILE A 260 2.39 -60.48 24.31
C ILE A 260 3.42 -61.19 25.21
N THR A 261 4.57 -60.57 25.43
CA THR A 261 5.64 -61.15 26.27
C THR A 261 5.26 -61.25 27.75
N SER A 262 4.41 -60.35 28.27
CA SER A 262 3.90 -60.48 29.64
C SER A 262 2.90 -61.62 29.81
N LYS A 263 2.15 -61.98 28.76
CA LYS A 263 1.26 -63.15 28.78
C LYS A 263 2.00 -64.49 28.70
N GLY A 264 3.19 -64.51 28.09
CA GLY A 264 4.06 -65.70 28.01
C GLY A 264 4.89 -65.96 29.26
N ARG A 265 4.90 -65.05 30.24
CA ARG A 265 5.42 -65.27 31.60
C ARG A 265 4.28 -65.69 32.52
N LYS A 266 3.85 -66.93 32.39
CA LYS A 266 3.11 -67.69 33.42
C LYS A 266 3.83 -69.01 33.63
#